data_AF-A0A950Q5T4-F1
#
_entry.id   AF-A0A950Q5T4-F1
#
_cell.length_a   1.000
_cell.length_b   1.000
_cell.length_c   1.000
_cell.angle_alpha   90.00
_cell.angle_beta   90.00
_cell.angle_gamma   90.00
#
_symmetry.space_group_name_H-M   'P 1'
#
loop_
_entity.id
_entity.type
_entity.pdbx_description
1 polymer ?
#
loop_
_entity_poly.entity_id
_entity_poly.type
_entity_poly.pdbx_seq_one_letter_code
_entity_poly.pdbx_strand_id
1 'polypeptide(L)'
;SLLFPNAAATGRTPKGILFWHAFFRMQAMGLNIVSFDEQSGIIEATASSVWFGLTSDVSVRVKAAGRSGAQADIRAKSRDVENDMGFNASLVKSIRSAIQ
;
A
#
# COMPACT_ATOMS: atom_id res chain seq x y z
N SER A 1 14.48 9.91 9.48
CA SER A 1 13.28 9.65 10.29
C SER A 1 12.14 10.55 9.84
N LEU A 2 11.22 10.03 9.03
CA LEU A 2 9.91 10.65 8.86
C LEU A 2 9.06 10.20 10.05
N LEU A 3 8.72 11.15 10.92
CA LEU A 3 7.99 10.93 12.16
C LEU A 3 6.53 10.59 11.86
N PHE A 4 6.24 9.34 11.56
CA PHE A 4 4.92 8.78 11.78
C PHE A 4 5.03 7.88 13.01
N PRO A 5 4.45 8.26 14.16
CA PRO A 5 4.44 7.37 15.32
C PRO A 5 3.85 6.02 14.91
N ASN A 6 4.42 4.92 15.44
CA ASN A 6 3.88 3.57 15.25
C ASN A 6 2.37 3.62 15.49
N ALA A 7 1.59 3.49 14.43
CA ALA A 7 0.15 3.75 14.43
C ALA A 7 -0.62 2.56 15.01
N ALA A 8 -0.22 2.11 16.21
CA ALA A 8 -0.97 1.18 17.02
C ALA A 8 -2.29 1.83 17.52
N ALA A 9 -3.22 2.09 16.59
CA ALA A 9 -4.63 2.40 16.81
C ALA A 9 -5.33 2.56 15.44
N THR A 10 -5.62 1.45 14.77
CA THR A 10 -6.27 1.31 13.44
C THR A 10 -7.70 1.88 13.33
N GLY A 11 -8.13 2.74 14.25
CA GLY A 11 -9.45 3.40 14.24
C GLY A 11 -9.44 4.92 14.34
N ARG A 12 -8.27 5.58 14.51
CA ARG A 12 -8.19 7.04 14.76
C ARG A 12 -7.21 7.82 13.88
N THR A 13 -6.58 7.18 12.89
CA THR A 13 -5.63 7.86 12.01
C THR A 13 -6.39 8.64 10.93
N PRO A 14 -6.22 9.98 10.82
CA PRO A 14 -6.79 10.77 9.74
C PRO A 14 -6.36 10.27 8.36
N LYS A 15 -7.23 10.43 7.35
CA LYS A 15 -6.99 9.99 5.96
C LYS A 15 -5.64 10.44 5.41
N GLY A 16 -5.32 11.73 5.52
CA GLY A 16 -4.05 12.28 5.00
C GLY A 16 -2.82 11.67 5.68
N ILE A 17 -2.89 11.43 7.00
CA ILE A 17 -1.80 10.80 7.75
C ILE A 17 -1.61 9.34 7.29
N LEU A 18 -2.70 8.57 7.18
CA LEU A 18 -2.60 7.17 6.71
C LEU A 18 -2.16 7.10 5.25
N PHE A 19 -2.59 8.04 4.41
CA PHE A 19 -2.16 8.13 3.01
C PHE A 19 -0.65 8.30 2.88
N TRP A 20 -0.09 9.33 3.52
CA TRP A 20 1.36 9.57 3.46
C TRP A 20 2.15 8.48 4.16
N HIS A 21 1.64 7.91 5.27
CA HIS A 21 2.27 6.75 5.90
C HIS A 21 2.33 5.56 4.92
N ALA A 22 1.24 5.25 4.22
CA ALA A 22 1.22 4.19 3.21
C ALA A 22 2.20 4.43 2.07
N PHE A 23 2.24 5.67 1.54
CA PHE A 23 3.17 6.07 0.49
C PHE A 23 4.63 5.79 0.89
N PHE A 24 5.07 6.30 2.03
CA PHE A 24 6.46 6.15 2.46
C PHE A 24 6.82 4.70 2.81
N ARG A 25 5.86 3.92 3.33
CA ARG A 25 6.08 2.49 3.60
C ARG A 25 6.20 1.68 2.33
N MET A 26 5.37 1.94 1.32
CA MET A 26 5.49 1.32 0.00
C MET A 26 6.84 1.66 -0.65
N GLN A 27 7.28 2.92 -0.60
CA GLN A 27 8.61 3.31 -1.09
C GLN A 27 9.74 2.59 -0.32
N ALA A 28 9.66 2.53 1.01
CA ALA A 28 10.68 1.88 1.84
C ALA A 28 10.75 0.35 1.59
N MET A 29 9.65 -0.25 1.17
CA MET A 29 9.59 -1.66 0.73
C MET A 29 10.19 -1.87 -0.68
N GLY A 30 10.60 -0.81 -1.38
CA GLY A 30 11.15 -0.87 -2.73
C GLY A 30 10.10 -0.97 -3.83
N LEU A 31 8.82 -0.69 -3.54
CA LEU A 31 7.81 -0.61 -4.59
C LEU A 31 8.04 0.67 -5.41
N ASN A 32 7.96 0.54 -6.73
CA ASN A 32 8.09 1.67 -7.63
C ASN A 32 6.74 2.38 -7.75
N ILE A 33 6.59 3.55 -7.10
CA ILE A 33 5.37 4.36 -7.16
C ILE A 33 5.23 4.94 -8.58
N VAL A 34 4.11 4.64 -9.24
CA VAL A 34 3.81 5.08 -10.60
C VAL A 34 2.94 6.33 -10.59
N SER A 35 1.98 6.41 -9.67
CA SER A 35 1.08 7.55 -9.51
C SER A 35 0.63 7.67 -8.05
N PHE A 36 0.26 8.87 -7.63
CA PHE A 36 -0.39 9.09 -6.35
C PHE A 36 -1.28 10.35 -6.40
N ASP A 37 -2.40 10.30 -5.68
CA ASP A 37 -3.32 11.42 -5.52
C ASP A 37 -3.88 11.39 -4.09
N GLU A 38 -3.46 12.34 -3.26
CA GLU A 38 -3.90 12.47 -1.88
C GLU A 38 -5.40 12.81 -1.78
N GLN A 39 -5.93 13.57 -2.74
CA GLN A 39 -7.32 14.01 -2.74
C GLN A 39 -8.26 12.84 -2.96
N SER A 40 -8.01 11.99 -3.96
CA SER A 40 -8.75 10.73 -4.13
C SER A 40 -8.32 9.63 -3.15
N GLY A 41 -7.12 9.77 -2.56
CA GLY A 41 -6.54 8.81 -1.62
C GLY A 41 -5.98 7.56 -2.30
N ILE A 42 -5.54 7.66 -3.56
CA ILE A 42 -5.05 6.52 -4.35
C ILE A 42 -3.54 6.59 -4.50
N ILE A 43 -2.88 5.44 -4.33
CA ILE A 43 -1.46 5.24 -4.62
C ILE A 43 -1.36 4.02 -5.55
N GLU A 44 -0.69 4.17 -6.68
CA GLU A 44 -0.43 3.09 -7.61
C GLU A 44 1.07 2.84 -7.70
N ALA A 45 1.46 1.57 -7.70
CA ALA A 45 2.85 1.17 -7.71
C ALA A 45 3.06 -0.15 -8.47
N THR A 46 4.31 -0.46 -8.74
CA THR A 46 4.73 -1.76 -9.28
C THR A 46 5.66 -2.46 -8.29
N ALA A 47 5.46 -3.76 -8.12
CA ALA A 47 6.38 -4.64 -7.41
C ALA A 47 7.01 -5.60 -8.40
N SER A 48 8.33 -5.60 -8.49
CA SER A 48 9.08 -6.48 -9.40
C SER A 48 9.88 -7.50 -8.62
N SER A 49 9.71 -8.77 -8.96
CA SER A 49 10.58 -9.86 -8.51
C SER A 49 11.52 -10.26 -9.64
N VAL A 50 12.76 -9.77 -9.56
CA VAL A 50 13.79 -9.99 -10.60
C VAL A 50 14.10 -11.47 -10.77
N TRP A 51 14.18 -12.22 -9.67
CA TRP A 51 14.50 -13.66 -9.71
C TRP A 51 13.39 -14.53 -10.31
N PHE A 52 12.14 -14.05 -10.28
CA PHE A 52 11.00 -14.79 -10.82
C PHE A 52 10.42 -14.16 -12.09
N GLY A 53 10.98 -13.05 -12.58
CA GLY A 53 10.46 -12.30 -13.72
C GLY A 53 9.03 -11.79 -13.51
N LEU A 54 8.58 -11.65 -12.26
CA LEU A 54 7.20 -11.28 -11.95
C LEU A 54 7.08 -9.77 -11.77
N THR A 55 6.09 -9.16 -12.42
CA THR A 55 5.67 -7.79 -12.14
C THR A 55 4.21 -7.78 -11.73
N SER A 56 3.93 -7.13 -10.60
CA SER A 56 2.58 -6.91 -10.10
C SER A 56 2.27 -5.43 -10.02
N ASP A 57 1.08 -5.08 -10.50
CA ASP A 57 0.46 -3.78 -10.31
C ASP A 57 -0.22 -3.75 -8.94
N VAL A 58 0.10 -2.73 -8.15
CA VAL A 58 -0.38 -2.55 -6.78
C VAL A 58 -1.19 -1.27 -6.71
N SER A 59 -2.35 -1.33 -6.06
CA SER A 59 -3.18 -0.16 -5.76
C SER A 59 -3.55 -0.13 -4.29
N VAL A 60 -3.26 0.98 -3.62
CA VAL A 60 -3.71 1.27 -2.25
C VAL A 60 -4.66 2.45 -2.31
N ARG A 61 -5.88 2.25 -1.80
CA ARG A 61 -6.88 3.32 -1.66
C ARG A 61 -7.18 3.58 -0.20
N VAL A 62 -6.90 4.79 0.28
CA VAL A 62 -7.18 5.25 1.63
C VAL A 62 -8.47 6.08 1.65
N LYS A 63 -9.44 5.65 2.44
CA LYS A 63 -10.73 6.34 2.64
C LYS A 63 -10.90 6.75 4.08
N ALA A 64 -11.57 7.88 4.31
CA ALA A 64 -12.03 8.23 5.65
C ALA A 64 -13.02 7.17 6.17
N ALA A 65 -12.89 6.81 7.44
CA ALA A 65 -13.75 5.87 8.14
C ALA A 65 -14.32 6.57 9.39
N GLY A 66 -15.56 7.04 9.27
CA GLY A 66 -16.25 7.78 10.34
C GLY A 66 -15.59 9.12 10.66
N ARG A 67 -15.78 9.58 11.90
CA ARG A 67 -15.43 10.95 12.34
C ARG A 67 -13.94 11.18 12.57
N SER A 68 -13.16 10.12 12.74
CA SER A 68 -11.75 10.25 13.17
C SER A 68 -10.82 9.18 12.61
N GLY A 69 -11.24 8.34 11.67
CA GLY A 69 -10.43 7.22 11.19
C GLY A 69 -10.23 7.22 9.69
N ALA A 70 -9.42 6.28 9.23
CA ALA A 70 -9.26 5.93 7.83
C ALA A 70 -9.00 4.44 7.67
N GLN A 71 -9.35 3.89 6.53
CA GLN A 71 -9.11 2.50 6.14
C GLN A 71 -8.41 2.47 4.79
N ALA A 72 -7.53 1.48 4.62
CA ALA A 72 -6.80 1.24 3.37
C ALA A 72 -7.30 -0.04 2.71
N ASP A 73 -7.86 0.10 1.51
CA ASP A 73 -8.14 -1.01 0.59
C ASP A 73 -6.85 -1.29 -0.21
N ILE A 74 -6.33 -2.51 -0.17
CA ILE A 74 -5.09 -2.89 -0.86
C ILE A 74 -5.41 -3.96 -1.91
N ARG A 75 -4.91 -3.77 -3.13
CA ARG A 75 -4.99 -4.75 -4.22
C ARG A 75 -3.62 -4.94 -4.86
N ALA A 76 -3.35 -6.17 -5.30
CA ALA A 76 -2.21 -6.51 -6.13
C ALA A 76 -2.67 -7.46 -7.23
N LYS A 77 -2.19 -7.25 -8.46
CA LYS A 77 -2.52 -8.07 -9.63
C LYS A 77 -1.27 -8.27 -10.48
N SER A 78 -1.02 -9.49 -10.91
CA SER A 78 0.06 -9.82 -11.84
C SER A 78 -0.21 -9.23 -13.22
N ARG A 79 0.83 -8.69 -13.86
CA ARG A 79 0.72 -8.10 -15.18
C ARG A 79 0.68 -9.15 -16.29
N ASP A 80 1.59 -10.12 -16.22
CA ASP A 80 1.88 -11.02 -17.34
C ASP A 80 1.62 -12.50 -17.03
N VAL A 81 1.37 -12.86 -15.77
CA VAL A 81 1.16 -14.26 -15.34
C VAL A 81 -0.22 -14.49 -14.76
N GLU A 82 -0.80 -15.65 -15.07
CA GLU A 82 -2.09 -16.07 -14.52
C GLU A 82 -1.96 -16.64 -13.10
N ASN A 83 -0.86 -17.36 -12.82
CA ASN A 83 -0.56 -17.90 -11.50
C ASN A 83 0.70 -17.25 -10.92
N ASP A 84 0.52 -16.49 -9.84
CA ASP A 84 1.58 -15.78 -9.13
C ASP A 84 2.16 -16.55 -7.92
N MET A 85 1.70 -17.79 -7.73
CA MET A 85 2.14 -18.69 -6.64
C MET A 85 1.99 -18.07 -5.23
N GLY A 86 1.02 -17.17 -5.05
CA GLY A 86 0.75 -16.49 -3.79
C GLY A 86 1.57 -15.22 -3.57
N PHE A 87 2.36 -14.79 -4.56
CA PHE A 87 3.15 -13.55 -4.48
C PHE A 87 2.26 -12.33 -4.18
N ASN A 88 1.12 -12.19 -4.87
CA ASN A 88 0.22 -11.05 -4.63
C ASN A 88 -0.44 -11.09 -3.25
N ALA A 89 -0.81 -12.29 -2.78
CA ALA A 89 -1.34 -12.44 -1.43
C ALA A 89 -0.30 -12.09 -0.35
N SER A 90 0.96 -12.47 -0.56
CA SER A 90 2.08 -12.08 0.30
C SER A 90 2.31 -10.57 0.29
N LEU A 91 2.30 -9.95 -0.90
CA LEU A 91 2.48 -8.52 -1.09
C LEU A 91 1.40 -7.70 -0.38
N VAL A 92 0.12 -8.09 -0.51
CA VAL A 92 -0.99 -7.45 0.20
C VAL A 92 -0.81 -7.54 1.72
N LYS A 93 -0.37 -8.68 2.25
CA LYS A 93 -0.10 -8.86 3.69
C LYS A 93 1.04 -7.98 4.16
N SER A 94 2.15 -7.92 3.41
CA SER A 94 3.30 -7.07 3.74
C SER A 94 2.95 -5.59 3.75
N ILE A 95 2.22 -5.11 2.73
CA ILE A 95 1.77 -3.71 2.69
C ILE A 95 0.85 -3.43 3.89
N ARG A 96 -0.12 -4.30 4.16
CA ARG A 96 -1.02 -4.14 5.32
C ARG A 96 -0.23 -4.03 6.62
N SER A 97 0.72 -4.93 6.84
CA SER A 97 1.55 -4.95 8.05
C SER A 97 2.46 -3.74 8.18
N ALA A 98 2.86 -3.12 7.06
CA ALA A 98 3.75 -1.97 7.08
C ALA A 98 3.01 -0.65 7.38
N ILE A 99 1.70 -0.59 7.11
CA ILE A 99 0.91 0.65 7.22
C ILE A 99 0.00 0.71 8.45
N GLN A 100 -0.25 -0.43 9.10
CA GLN A 100 -0.94 -0.55 10.40
C GLN A 100 0.05 -0.37 11.55
#